data_AF-A0A673KRZ6-F1
#
_entry.id   AF-A0A673KRZ6-F1
#
_cell.length_a   1.000
_cell.length_b   1.000
_cell.length_c   1.000
_cell.angle_alpha   90.00
_cell.angle_beta   90.00
_cell.angle_gamma   90.00
#
_symmetry.space_group_name_H-M   'P 1'
#
loop_
_entity.id
_entity.type
_entity.pdbx_description
1 polymer ?
#
loop_
_entity_poly.entity_id
_entity_poly.type
_entity_poly.pdbx_seq_one_letter_code
_entity_poly.pdbx_strand_id
1 'polypeptide(L)'
;YIKDKLAQVLWVLNWISIITGIILFSLGIFLKVEINKRQDLMAERQLQSVPNMLIAVGLIVCVINFLGGKICYDCVDTNKFLRWKLVMLPYIICTFFFTLSMVVGALMFYSMHGQLEEAITLELRDAMRYYKDTDTPGRCFLKGTVDLLQIQFRCCGNEGYRDWFQIQWVSNRYLDMSQREVVDNLWIVLMTYEGSLTLP
;
A
#
# COMPACT_ATOMS: atom_id res chain seq x y z
N TYR A 1 -25.84 6.60 -35.12
CA TYR A 1 -26.39 6.52 -33.75
C TYR A 1 -25.58 5.57 -32.85
N ILE A 2 -25.63 4.24 -33.03
CA ILE A 2 -24.91 3.28 -32.15
C ILE A 2 -23.39 3.50 -32.17
N LYS A 3 -22.82 3.76 -33.36
CA LYS A 3 -21.38 4.01 -33.54
C LYS A 3 -20.92 5.28 -32.81
N ASP A 4 -21.72 6.33 -32.85
CA ASP A 4 -21.41 7.62 -32.25
C ASP A 4 -21.43 7.54 -30.71
N LYS A 5 -22.40 6.79 -30.15
CA LYS A 5 -22.46 6.49 -28.72
C LYS A 5 -21.27 5.64 -28.26
N LEU A 6 -20.88 4.64 -29.03
CA LEU A 6 -19.72 3.80 -28.73
C LEU A 6 -18.42 4.61 -28.71
N ALA A 7 -18.22 5.49 -29.70
CA ALA A 7 -17.05 6.36 -29.76
C ALA A 7 -16.98 7.32 -28.56
N GLN A 8 -18.12 7.88 -28.14
CA GLN A 8 -18.20 8.76 -26.98
C GLN A 8 -17.84 8.02 -25.68
N VAL A 9 -18.35 6.80 -25.49
CA VAL A 9 -18.02 5.97 -24.31
C VAL A 9 -16.53 5.59 -24.30
N LEU A 10 -15.98 5.17 -25.43
CA LEU A 10 -14.55 4.82 -25.55
C LEU A 10 -13.65 6.03 -25.27
N TRP A 11 -14.05 7.22 -25.72
CA TRP A 11 -13.32 8.45 -25.44
C TRP A 11 -13.28 8.76 -23.94
N VAL A 12 -14.42 8.66 -23.25
CA VAL A 12 -14.50 8.87 -21.79
C VAL A 12 -13.66 7.82 -21.05
N LEU A 13 -13.76 6.54 -21.40
CA LEU A 13 -13.01 5.46 -20.77
C LEU A 13 -11.50 5.61 -20.94
N ASN A 14 -11.04 6.03 -22.13
CA ASN A 14 -9.62 6.29 -22.38
C ASN A 14 -9.11 7.44 -21.50
N TRP A 15 -9.88 8.53 -21.36
CA TRP A 15 -9.51 9.65 -20.49
C TRP A 15 -9.42 9.25 -19.01
N ILE A 16 -10.39 8.48 -18.51
CA ILE A 16 -10.34 7.94 -17.15
C ILE A 16 -9.09 7.07 -16.99
N SER A 17 -8.78 6.23 -17.98
CA SER A 17 -7.61 5.35 -17.95
C SER A 17 -6.29 6.12 -17.94
N ILE A 18 -6.20 7.26 -18.65
CA ILE A 18 -5.03 8.16 -18.59
C ILE A 18 -4.86 8.71 -17.17
N ILE A 19 -5.93 9.23 -16.56
CA ILE A 19 -5.87 9.75 -15.18
C ILE A 19 -5.39 8.67 -14.22
N THR A 20 -5.94 7.45 -14.32
CA THR A 20 -5.50 6.33 -13.47
C THR A 20 -4.05 5.93 -13.73
N GLY A 21 -3.59 5.97 -14.98
CA GLY A 21 -2.17 5.73 -15.33
C GLY A 21 -1.22 6.75 -14.69
N ILE A 22 -1.60 8.03 -14.66
CA ILE A 22 -0.84 9.10 -14.00
C ILE A 22 -0.79 8.88 -12.48
N ILE A 23 -1.92 8.48 -11.87
CA ILE A 23 -1.98 8.14 -10.44
C ILE A 23 -1.05 6.96 -10.13
N LEU A 24 -1.09 5.87 -10.91
CA LEU A 24 -0.20 4.72 -10.71
C LEU A 24 1.29 5.08 -10.88
N PHE A 25 1.62 5.89 -11.88
CA PHE A 25 2.98 6.34 -12.12
C PHE A 25 3.51 7.21 -10.96
N SER A 26 2.72 8.19 -10.51
CA SER A 26 3.09 9.06 -9.39
C SER A 26 3.22 8.28 -8.08
N LEU A 27 2.31 7.35 -7.80
CA LEU A 27 2.41 6.44 -6.64
C LEU A 27 3.67 5.58 -6.71
N GLY A 28 4.01 5.05 -7.88
CA GLY A 28 5.24 4.29 -8.08
C GLY A 28 6.51 5.09 -7.81
N ILE A 29 6.57 6.35 -8.26
CA ILE A 29 7.69 7.26 -7.93
C ILE A 29 7.74 7.55 -6.43
N PHE A 30 6.59 7.88 -5.82
CA PHE A 30 6.51 8.17 -4.39
C PHE A 30 7.03 6.99 -3.55
N LEU A 31 6.55 5.78 -3.84
CA LEU A 31 6.99 4.55 -3.17
C LEU A 31 8.49 4.31 -3.38
N LYS A 32 9.01 4.53 -4.59
CA LYS A 32 10.44 4.38 -4.88
C LYS A 32 11.30 5.32 -4.03
N VAL A 33 10.88 6.59 -3.91
CA VAL A 33 11.59 7.58 -3.10
C VAL A 33 11.56 7.18 -1.62
N GLU A 34 10.42 6.77 -1.10
CA GLU A 34 10.27 6.44 0.32
C GLU A 34 11.02 5.15 0.69
N ILE A 35 10.98 4.12 -0.17
CA ILE A 35 11.78 2.90 0.01
C ILE A 35 13.27 3.24 -0.03
N ASN A 36 13.71 4.10 -0.96
CA ASN A 36 15.12 4.49 -1.05
C ASN A 36 15.63 5.25 0.17
N LYS A 37 14.80 6.09 0.82
CA LYS A 37 15.18 6.76 2.07
C LYS A 37 15.44 5.77 3.23
N ARG A 38 14.85 4.58 3.17
CA ARG A 38 14.94 3.54 4.21
C ARG A 38 15.77 2.33 3.74
N GLN A 39 16.55 2.47 2.67
CA GLN A 39 17.35 1.38 2.08
C GLN A 39 18.34 0.74 3.06
N ASP A 40 18.84 1.51 4.04
CA ASP A 40 19.74 0.99 5.08
C ASP A 40 19.06 -0.05 6.00
N LEU A 41 17.73 -0.12 6.01
CA LEU A 41 16.93 -1.01 6.85
C LEU A 41 16.32 -2.20 6.10
N MET A 42 16.18 -2.12 4.78
CA MET A 42 15.44 -3.08 3.96
C MET A 42 16.20 -3.44 2.69
N ALA A 43 17.17 -4.35 2.82
CA ALA A 43 17.96 -4.89 1.71
C ALA A 43 17.23 -5.96 0.87
N GLU A 44 15.89 -5.94 0.84
CA GLU A 44 15.12 -6.94 0.10
C GLU A 44 14.84 -6.49 -1.34
N ARG A 45 15.45 -7.21 -2.29
CA ARG A 45 15.31 -6.97 -3.74
C ARG A 45 13.84 -7.05 -4.21
N GLN A 46 12.99 -7.78 -3.50
CA GLN A 46 11.57 -7.90 -3.81
C GLN A 46 10.82 -6.59 -3.60
N LEU A 47 11.13 -5.85 -2.53
CA LEU A 47 10.46 -4.59 -2.20
C LEU A 47 10.73 -3.50 -3.25
N GLN A 48 11.91 -3.51 -3.88
CA GLN A 48 12.26 -2.58 -4.96
C GLN A 48 11.60 -2.93 -6.31
N SER A 49 11.15 -4.17 -6.50
CA SER A 49 10.48 -4.59 -7.73
C SER A 49 9.09 -3.94 -7.87
N VAL A 50 8.36 -3.84 -6.75
CA VAL A 50 7.00 -3.30 -6.68
C VAL A 50 6.88 -1.87 -7.25
N PRO A 51 7.63 -0.85 -6.77
CA PRO A 51 7.52 0.50 -7.31
C PRO A 51 7.95 0.58 -8.78
N ASN A 52 8.94 -0.21 -9.20
CA ASN A 52 9.38 -0.23 -10.60
C ASN A 52 8.28 -0.79 -11.53
N MET A 53 7.55 -1.82 -11.10
CA MET A 53 6.41 -2.35 -11.84
C MET A 53 5.27 -1.32 -11.93
N LEU A 54 4.94 -0.62 -10.83
CA LEU A 54 3.93 0.44 -10.85
C LEU A 54 4.27 1.56 -11.83
N ILE A 55 5.53 2.01 -11.85
CA ILE A 55 6.02 3.02 -12.79
C ILE A 55 5.89 2.52 -14.24
N ALA A 56 6.35 1.31 -14.52
CA ALA A 56 6.32 0.73 -15.86
C ALA A 56 4.88 0.57 -16.37
N VAL A 57 3.99 0.01 -15.55
CA VAL A 57 2.58 -0.15 -15.89
C VAL A 57 1.94 1.22 -16.09
N GLY A 58 2.08 2.16 -15.16
CA GLY A 58 1.51 3.51 -15.28
C GLY A 58 1.93 4.24 -16.55
N LEU A 59 3.21 4.14 -16.96
CA LEU A 59 3.70 4.70 -18.22
C LEU A 59 3.06 4.03 -19.44
N ILE A 60 3.02 2.70 -19.47
CA ILE A 60 2.43 1.94 -20.58
C ILE A 60 0.96 2.34 -20.77
N VAL A 61 0.22 2.49 -19.66
CA VAL A 61 -1.19 2.93 -19.68
C VAL A 61 -1.34 4.32 -20.28
N CYS A 62 -0.55 5.28 -19.82
CA CYS A 62 -0.60 6.64 -20.34
C CYS A 62 -0.32 6.67 -21.85
N VAL A 63 0.72 5.97 -22.30
CA VAL A 63 1.11 5.95 -23.72
C VAL A 63 0.02 5.30 -24.58
N ILE A 64 -0.46 4.11 -24.20
CA ILE A 64 -1.49 3.39 -24.98
C ILE A 64 -2.76 4.25 -25.08
N ASN A 65 -3.27 4.77 -23.96
CA ASN A 65 -4.54 5.49 -23.95
C ASN A 65 -4.44 6.89 -24.59
N PHE A 66 -3.29 7.56 -24.50
CA PHE A 66 -3.04 8.83 -25.19
C PHE A 66 -3.04 8.64 -26.71
N LEU A 67 -2.40 7.58 -27.21
CA LEU A 67 -2.46 7.21 -28.62
C LEU A 67 -3.89 6.86 -29.05
N GLY A 68 -4.66 6.18 -28.20
CA GLY A 68 -6.09 5.92 -28.42
C GLY A 68 -6.95 7.16 -28.60
N GLY A 69 -6.79 8.14 -27.74
CA GLY A 69 -7.51 9.42 -27.84
C GLY A 69 -7.23 10.12 -29.17
N LYS A 70 -5.96 10.13 -29.59
CA LYS A 70 -5.54 10.69 -30.89
C LYS A 70 -6.12 9.92 -32.07
N ILE A 71 -6.14 8.59 -32.02
CA ILE A 71 -6.69 7.77 -33.10
C ILE A 71 -8.22 7.90 -33.17
N CYS A 72 -8.91 8.03 -32.04
CA CYS A 72 -10.36 8.24 -32.00
C CYS A 72 -10.74 9.59 -32.62
N TYR A 73 -9.92 10.63 -32.40
CA TYR A 73 -10.04 11.92 -33.08
C TYR A 73 -9.77 11.81 -34.59
N ASP A 74 -8.70 11.10 -34.99
CA ASP A 74 -8.32 10.92 -36.40
C ASP A 74 -9.32 10.03 -37.18
N CYS A 75 -10.13 9.21 -36.50
CA CYS A 75 -11.17 8.37 -37.12
C CYS A 75 -12.42 9.13 -37.60
N VAL A 76 -12.52 10.43 -37.31
CA VAL A 76 -13.54 11.30 -37.93
C VAL A 76 -13.28 11.45 -39.43
N ASP A 77 -12.03 11.21 -39.88
CA ASP A 77 -11.61 11.36 -41.27
C ASP A 77 -11.62 10.00 -42.02
N THR A 78 -12.65 9.78 -42.83
CA THR A 78 -13.00 8.49 -43.46
C THR A 78 -11.93 7.92 -44.40
N ASN A 79 -11.06 8.76 -44.99
CA ASN A 79 -9.99 8.31 -45.90
C ASN A 79 -8.79 7.67 -45.19
N LYS A 80 -8.53 7.99 -43.91
CA LYS A 80 -7.45 7.36 -43.13
C LYS A 80 -7.90 6.06 -42.44
N PHE A 81 -9.20 5.91 -42.21
CA PHE A 81 -9.80 4.79 -41.48
C PHE A 81 -9.44 3.40 -42.07
N LEU A 82 -9.42 3.27 -43.41
CA LEU A 82 -9.18 1.98 -44.06
C LEU A 82 -7.75 1.44 -43.86
N ARG A 83 -6.75 2.32 -43.81
CA ARG A 83 -5.35 1.99 -43.56
C ARG A 83 -5.09 1.63 -42.09
N TRP A 84 -5.77 2.30 -41.17
CA TRP A 84 -5.59 2.11 -39.74
C TRP A 84 -6.47 1.00 -39.15
N LYS A 85 -7.50 0.53 -39.88
CA LYS A 85 -8.43 -0.54 -39.46
C LYS A 85 -7.71 -1.80 -38.96
N LEU A 86 -6.59 -2.18 -39.58
CA LEU A 86 -5.84 -3.39 -39.24
C LEU A 86 -5.04 -3.26 -37.93
N VAL A 87 -4.64 -2.03 -37.57
CA VAL A 87 -3.97 -1.68 -36.30
C VAL A 87 -5.00 -1.34 -35.21
N MET A 88 -6.16 -0.84 -35.60
CA MET A 88 -7.26 -0.48 -34.70
C MET A 88 -7.87 -1.69 -33.99
N LEU A 89 -8.01 -2.81 -34.68
CA LEU A 89 -8.61 -4.02 -34.11
C LEU A 89 -7.78 -4.59 -32.94
N PRO A 90 -6.45 -4.81 -33.07
CA PRO A 90 -5.63 -5.20 -31.92
C PRO A 90 -5.55 -4.11 -30.85
N TYR A 91 -5.55 -2.82 -31.23
CA TYR A 91 -5.59 -1.71 -30.25
C TYR A 91 -6.86 -1.74 -29.39
N ILE A 92 -8.03 -1.92 -30.00
CA ILE A 92 -9.33 -2.05 -29.30
C ILE A 92 -9.33 -3.28 -28.39
N ILE A 93 -8.79 -4.41 -28.86
CA ILE A 93 -8.68 -5.62 -28.04
C ILE A 93 -7.77 -5.38 -26.83
N CYS A 94 -6.57 -4.82 -27.04
CA CYS A 94 -5.62 -4.52 -25.97
C CYS A 94 -6.20 -3.53 -24.94
N THR A 95 -6.84 -2.45 -25.39
CA THR A 95 -7.50 -1.49 -24.49
C THR A 95 -8.67 -2.11 -23.75
N PHE A 96 -9.49 -2.94 -24.40
CA PHE A 96 -10.57 -3.67 -23.73
C PHE A 96 -10.04 -4.57 -22.61
N PHE A 97 -9.07 -5.43 -22.89
CA PHE A 97 -8.46 -6.29 -21.88
C PHE A 97 -7.81 -5.49 -20.74
N PHE A 98 -7.18 -4.35 -21.07
CA PHE A 98 -6.56 -3.50 -20.09
C PHE A 98 -7.59 -2.79 -19.19
N THR A 99 -8.66 -2.26 -19.76
CA THR A 99 -9.75 -1.66 -18.97
C THR A 99 -10.42 -2.71 -18.08
N LEU A 100 -10.61 -3.94 -18.59
CA LEU A 100 -11.13 -5.05 -17.80
C LEU A 100 -10.19 -5.39 -16.63
N SER A 101 -8.88 -5.47 -16.85
CA SER A 101 -7.93 -5.76 -15.77
C SER A 101 -7.90 -4.65 -14.71
N MET A 102 -8.05 -3.39 -15.11
CA MET A 102 -8.18 -2.26 -14.16
C MET A 102 -9.45 -2.35 -13.33
N VAL A 103 -10.59 -2.71 -13.94
CA VAL A 103 -11.85 -2.91 -13.21
C VAL A 103 -11.72 -4.08 -12.24
N VAL A 104 -11.14 -5.20 -12.67
CA VAL A 104 -10.88 -6.35 -11.79
C VAL A 104 -9.94 -5.94 -10.66
N GLY A 105 -8.88 -5.19 -10.94
CA GLY A 105 -7.94 -4.68 -9.94
C GLY A 105 -8.62 -3.76 -8.92
N ALA A 106 -9.51 -2.88 -9.37
CA ALA A 106 -10.30 -2.01 -8.48
C ALA A 106 -11.27 -2.82 -7.61
N LEU A 107 -11.94 -3.82 -8.17
CA LEU A 107 -12.84 -4.72 -7.43
C LEU A 107 -12.07 -5.55 -6.39
N MET A 108 -10.88 -6.05 -6.76
CA MET A 108 -9.99 -6.78 -5.85
C MET A 108 -9.47 -5.87 -4.73
N PHE A 109 -9.08 -4.63 -5.05
CA PHE A 109 -8.68 -3.67 -4.03
C PHE A 109 -9.83 -3.39 -3.06
N TYR A 110 -11.04 -3.21 -3.57
CA TYR A 110 -12.21 -2.97 -2.74
C TYR A 110 -12.56 -4.17 -1.86
N SER A 111 -12.49 -5.40 -2.39
CA SER A 111 -12.77 -6.62 -1.61
C SER A 111 -11.68 -6.92 -0.57
N MET A 112 -10.42 -6.59 -0.86
CA MET A 112 -9.29 -6.79 0.04
C MET A 112 -9.12 -5.67 1.06
N HIS A 113 -9.79 -4.52 0.89
CA HIS A 113 -9.65 -3.39 1.80
C HIS A 113 -9.90 -3.77 3.27
N GLY A 114 -10.96 -4.55 3.55
CA GLY A 114 -11.26 -5.01 4.90
C GLY A 114 -10.20 -5.95 5.46
N GLN A 115 -9.69 -6.88 4.65
CA GLN A 115 -8.62 -7.80 5.06
C GLN A 115 -7.30 -7.06 5.30
N LEU A 116 -7.03 -6.01 4.52
CA LEU A 116 -5.85 -5.18 4.69
C LEU A 116 -5.89 -4.40 6.00
N GLU A 117 -7.04 -3.86 6.38
CA GLU A 117 -7.22 -3.16 7.66
C GLU A 117 -7.01 -4.11 8.85
N GLU A 118 -7.60 -5.31 8.79
CA GLU A 118 -7.40 -6.33 9.81
C GLU A 118 -5.94 -6.80 9.88
N ALA A 119 -5.29 -7.00 8.73
CA ALA A 119 -3.88 -7.37 8.68
C ALA A 119 -2.97 -6.29 9.29
N ILE A 120 -3.21 -5.00 8.99
CA ILE A 120 -2.43 -3.89 9.54
C ILE A 120 -2.61 -3.79 11.05
N THR A 121 -3.84 -3.92 11.55
CA THR A 121 -4.10 -3.87 13.00
C THR A 121 -3.48 -5.06 13.74
N LEU A 122 -3.51 -6.25 13.15
CA LEU A 122 -2.84 -7.44 13.68
C LEU A 122 -1.31 -7.26 13.71
N GLU A 123 -0.71 -6.82 12.60
CA GLU A 123 0.73 -6.59 12.49
C GLU A 123 1.21 -5.50 13.46
N LEU A 124 0.44 -4.40 13.61
CA LEU A 124 0.78 -3.36 14.58
C LEU A 124 0.70 -3.88 16.01
N ARG A 125 -0.31 -4.69 16.34
CA ARG A 125 -0.44 -5.33 17.64
C ARG A 125 0.75 -6.25 17.94
N ASP A 126 1.17 -7.05 16.97
CA ASP A 126 2.34 -7.92 17.11
C ASP A 126 3.65 -7.12 17.20
N ALA A 127 3.80 -6.05 16.43
CA ALA A 127 4.94 -5.13 16.55
C ALA A 127 5.03 -4.51 17.94
N MET A 128 3.90 -4.10 18.53
CA MET A 128 3.85 -3.55 19.89
C MET A 128 4.25 -4.57 20.95
N ARG A 129 3.89 -5.87 20.81
CA ARG A 129 4.30 -6.92 21.76
C ARG A 129 5.81 -7.06 21.87
N TYR A 130 6.54 -6.80 20.79
CA TYR A 130 8.00 -6.89 20.73
C TYR A 130 8.70 -5.54 20.89
N TYR A 131 7.97 -4.50 21.28
CA TYR A 131 8.50 -3.14 21.42
C TYR A 131 9.66 -3.05 22.42
N LYS A 132 9.65 -3.87 23.49
CA LYS A 132 10.73 -3.92 24.49
C LYS A 132 12.01 -4.61 24.00
N ASP A 133 11.94 -5.41 22.94
CA ASP A 133 12.98 -6.34 22.51
C ASP A 133 14.02 -5.69 21.57
N THR A 134 14.50 -4.50 21.94
CA THR A 134 15.44 -3.71 21.12
C THR A 134 16.82 -4.36 20.96
N ASP A 135 17.16 -5.33 21.81
CA ASP A 135 18.46 -6.02 21.81
C ASP A 135 18.45 -7.31 20.99
N THR A 136 17.30 -7.71 20.42
CA THR A 136 17.21 -8.93 19.61
C THR A 136 17.71 -8.68 18.18
N PRO A 137 18.62 -9.51 17.64
CA PRO A 137 19.12 -9.35 16.28
C PRO A 137 17.95 -9.43 15.29
N GLY A 138 17.78 -8.39 14.49
CA GLY A 138 16.66 -8.24 13.54
C GLY A 138 15.52 -7.31 13.98
N ARG A 139 15.49 -6.82 15.23
CA ARG A 139 14.41 -5.95 15.73
C ARG A 139 14.86 -4.62 16.35
N CYS A 140 16.13 -4.25 16.22
CA CYS A 140 16.69 -3.02 16.76
C CYS A 140 15.91 -1.75 16.34
N PHE A 141 15.31 -1.75 15.15
CA PHE A 141 14.61 -0.61 14.57
C PHE A 141 13.10 -0.61 14.81
N LEU A 142 12.56 -1.66 15.44
CA LEU A 142 11.13 -1.83 15.63
C LEU A 142 10.55 -0.70 16.48
N LYS A 143 11.17 -0.43 17.63
CA LYS A 143 10.79 0.66 18.53
C LYS A 143 10.73 2.02 17.82
N GLY A 144 11.80 2.36 17.10
CA GLY A 144 11.87 3.63 16.35
C GLY A 144 10.81 3.72 15.24
N THR A 145 10.49 2.61 14.58
CA THR A 145 9.43 2.56 13.55
C THR A 145 8.05 2.79 14.15
N VAL A 146 7.73 2.12 15.26
CA VAL A 146 6.44 2.29 15.97
C VAL A 146 6.29 3.71 16.51
N ASP A 147 7.35 4.27 17.12
CA ASP A 147 7.34 5.64 17.64
C ASP A 147 7.13 6.66 16.50
N LEU A 148 7.84 6.51 15.39
CA LEU A 148 7.70 7.38 14.22
C LEU A 148 6.28 7.33 13.63
N LEU A 149 5.71 6.14 13.49
CA LEU A 149 4.32 5.96 13.04
C LEU A 149 3.35 6.71 13.94
N GLN A 150 3.43 6.48 15.26
CA GLN A 150 2.53 7.12 16.22
C GLN A 150 2.65 8.65 16.22
N ILE A 151 3.87 9.19 16.14
CA ILE A 151 4.10 10.65 16.05
C ILE A 151 3.57 11.23 14.73
N GLN A 152 3.84 10.57 13.61
CA GLN A 152 3.43 11.03 12.28
C GLN A 152 1.90 11.06 12.14
N PHE A 153 1.21 10.06 12.66
CA PHE A 153 -0.25 9.94 12.60
C PHE A 153 -0.97 10.52 13.82
N ARG A 154 -0.23 11.00 14.83
CA ARG A 154 -0.76 11.54 16.10
C ARG A 154 -1.70 10.55 16.81
N CYS A 155 -1.37 9.27 16.79
CA CYS A 155 -2.09 8.19 17.46
C CYS A 155 -1.22 7.56 18.57
N CYS A 156 -1.82 6.69 19.39
CA CYS A 156 -1.11 5.96 20.44
C CYS A 156 -1.78 4.61 20.66
N GLY A 157 -1.03 3.53 20.51
CA GLY A 157 -1.57 2.16 20.52
C GLY A 157 -2.17 1.76 19.17
N ASN A 158 -2.85 0.62 19.13
CA ASN A 158 -3.57 0.12 17.96
C ASN A 158 -5.01 0.66 17.94
N GLU A 159 -5.78 0.41 19.00
CA GLU A 159 -7.12 0.97 19.21
C GLU A 159 -7.10 2.16 20.18
N GLY A 160 -6.02 2.28 20.96
CA GLY A 160 -5.79 3.45 21.81
C GLY A 160 -4.69 3.25 22.84
N TYR A 161 -4.46 4.30 23.63
CA TYR A 161 -3.37 4.31 24.63
C TYR A 161 -3.47 3.18 25.66
N ARG A 162 -4.66 2.58 25.83
CA ARG A 162 -4.88 1.48 26.76
C ARG A 162 -4.19 0.18 26.36
N ASP A 163 -3.85 0.02 25.09
CA ASP A 163 -3.17 -1.16 24.58
C ASP A 163 -1.78 -1.32 25.22
N TRP A 164 -1.12 -0.21 25.52
CA TRP A 164 0.16 -0.20 26.23
C TRP A 164 0.09 -0.71 27.65
N PHE A 165 -1.09 -0.66 28.27
CA PHE A 165 -1.24 -1.30 29.57
C PHE A 165 -1.20 -2.80 29.40
N GLN A 166 -1.83 -3.38 28.37
CA GLN A 166 -1.93 -4.84 28.17
C GLN A 166 -0.61 -5.54 27.80
N ILE A 167 0.47 -4.79 27.55
CA ILE A 167 1.77 -5.34 27.15
C ILE A 167 2.90 -4.82 28.04
N GLN A 168 3.89 -5.67 28.29
CA GLN A 168 5.12 -5.21 28.93
C GLN A 168 5.98 -4.49 27.88
N TRP A 169 5.95 -3.15 27.88
CA TRP A 169 6.72 -2.32 26.93
C TRP A 169 8.07 -1.84 27.50
N VAL A 170 8.28 -1.94 28.81
CA VAL A 170 9.57 -1.62 29.46
C VAL A 170 10.50 -2.84 29.39
N SER A 171 11.72 -2.63 28.88
CA SER A 171 12.76 -3.67 28.86
C SER A 171 13.30 -3.94 30.26
N ASN A 172 13.55 -5.22 30.55
CA ASN A 172 14.13 -5.67 31.82
C ASN A 172 15.51 -5.03 32.11
N ARG A 173 16.21 -4.52 31.10
CA ARG A 173 17.48 -3.78 31.28
C ARG A 173 17.32 -2.54 32.17
N TYR A 174 16.17 -1.88 32.10
CA TYR A 174 15.91 -0.65 32.86
C TYR A 174 15.33 -0.93 34.25
N LEU A 175 15.00 -2.19 34.53
CA LEU A 175 14.40 -2.60 35.81
C LEU A 175 15.51 -3.18 36.70
N ASP A 176 15.93 -2.39 37.69
CA ASP A 176 16.82 -2.87 38.74
C ASP A 176 16.03 -3.68 39.79
N MET A 177 15.96 -4.99 39.57
CA MET A 177 15.26 -5.93 40.46
C MET A 177 15.90 -6.05 41.86
N SER A 178 17.07 -5.44 42.09
CA SER A 178 17.69 -5.41 43.43
C SER A 178 17.01 -4.41 44.36
N GLN A 179 16.30 -3.42 43.82
CA GLN A 179 15.56 -2.42 44.59
C GLN A 179 14.16 -2.90 44.93
N ARG A 180 13.82 -2.93 46.23
CA ARG A 180 12.50 -3.37 46.72
C ARG A 180 11.36 -2.54 46.16
N GLU A 181 11.55 -1.22 46.02
CA GLU A 181 10.55 -0.32 45.45
C GLU A 181 10.19 -0.67 44.00
N VAL A 182 11.15 -1.16 43.20
CA VAL A 182 10.90 -1.56 41.81
C VAL A 182 10.06 -2.84 41.81
N VAL A 183 10.42 -3.84 42.62
CA VAL A 183 9.70 -5.11 42.73
C VAL A 183 8.28 -4.89 43.26
N ASP A 184 8.10 -4.05 44.27
CA ASP A 184 6.82 -3.72 44.90
C ASP A 184 5.88 -2.93 43.99
N ASN A 185 6.40 -2.29 42.93
CA ASN A 185 5.60 -1.57 41.93
C ASN A 185 5.56 -2.26 40.56
N LEU A 186 6.34 -3.32 40.37
CA LEU A 186 6.46 -4.04 39.10
C LEU A 186 5.14 -4.68 38.68
N TRP A 187 4.29 -5.05 39.64
CA TRP A 187 2.94 -5.58 39.40
C TRP A 187 2.06 -4.61 38.60
N ILE A 188 2.28 -3.29 38.68
CA ILE A 188 1.56 -2.29 37.88
C ILE A 188 1.83 -2.47 36.38
N VAL A 189 3.03 -2.96 36.04
CA VAL A 189 3.51 -3.18 34.66
C VAL A 189 3.34 -4.65 34.23
N LEU A 190 3.36 -5.60 35.16
CA LEU A 190 3.29 -7.04 34.88
C LEU A 190 1.88 -7.66 34.99
N MET A 191 0.99 -7.17 35.86
CA MET A 191 -0.36 -7.76 36.04
C MET A 191 -1.26 -7.63 34.82
N THR A 192 -0.87 -6.80 33.85
CA THR A 192 -1.55 -6.69 32.57
C THR A 192 -1.11 -7.75 31.55
N TYR A 193 0.04 -8.40 31.76
CA TYR A 193 0.55 -9.48 30.90
C TYR A 193 -0.11 -10.83 31.23
N GLU A 194 -0.25 -11.19 32.52
CA GLU A 194 -0.85 -12.48 32.93
C GLU A 194 -2.38 -12.57 32.66
N GLY A 195 -3.07 -11.44 32.56
CA GLY A 195 -4.48 -11.40 32.12
C GLY A 195 -4.70 -11.76 30.65
N SER A 196 -3.63 -11.79 29.83
CA SER A 196 -3.70 -12.17 28.41
C SER A 196 -3.35 -13.64 28.12
N LEU A 197 -2.76 -14.35 29.09
CA LEU A 197 -2.52 -15.80 29.05
C LEU A 197 -3.70 -16.63 29.59
N THR A 198 -4.77 -15.99 30.02
CA THR A 198 -5.97 -16.62 30.62
C THR A 198 -7.24 -16.39 29.80
N LEU A 199 -7.16 -16.59 28.48
CA LEU A 199 -8.33 -16.82 27.63
C LEU A 199 -8.13 -18.13 26.83
N PRO A 200 -8.83 -19.23 27.17
CA PRO A 200 -9.14 -20.28 26.21
C PRO A 200 -10.13 -19.80 25.14
#